data_AF-A0ABD1JEQ1-F1
#
_entry.id   AF-A0ABD1JEQ1-F1
#
_cell.length_a   1.000
_cell.length_b   1.000
_cell.length_c   1.000
_cell.angle_alpha   90.00
_cell.angle_beta   90.00
_cell.angle_gamma   90.00
#
_symmetry.space_group_name_H-M   'P 1'
#
loop_
_entity.id
_entity.type
_entity.pdbx_description
1 polymer ?
#
loop_
_entity_poly.entity_id
_entity_poly.type
_entity_poly.pdbx_seq_one_letter_code
_entity_poly.pdbx_strand_id
1 'polypeptide(L)'
;MFEDQNLAWFLTLVDYDISRRELCLSNVHCADYAGVGEDCLNHLHCSPGSTEDEFCDWTPVSLRVGTTADGKAAVSWGIPDTKAEEEGLTVALFKNDNSSSALVEKAVDGLTSGSFPTDISLNAGLQVRLVLKGEKQEETLWRGAELDDANRKRPVKIMSTDASMQLFTRDGLAYIRLYVKKSFTNWQNSFPSDWVGYHQAKGGSYVTWVYLNSLVQTTAHKFEGYDVYEHFFNQTITPEASLQLYNAGNRVTTQTIPWDE
;
A
#
# COMPACT_ATOMS: atom_id res chain seq x y z
N MET A 1 16.64 13.89 -11.53
CA MET A 1 16.81 13.32 -12.90
C MET A 1 16.74 11.81 -12.77
N PHE A 2 15.52 11.26 -12.85
CA PHE A 2 15.27 9.82 -12.83
C PHE A 2 14.95 9.38 -14.26
N GLU A 3 15.95 8.91 -14.99
CA GLU A 3 15.77 8.28 -16.30
C GLU A 3 15.30 6.85 -16.11
N ASP A 4 13.99 6.70 -15.94
CA ASP A 4 13.31 5.65 -16.68
C ASP A 4 11.92 6.20 -17.01
N GLN A 5 11.85 6.93 -18.13
CA GLN A 5 10.58 7.41 -18.69
C GLN A 5 9.58 6.26 -18.82
N ASN A 6 10.05 5.01 -18.82
CA ASN A 6 9.21 3.85 -18.90
C ASN A 6 8.39 3.50 -17.64
N LEU A 7 8.88 3.87 -16.46
CA LEU A 7 8.20 3.57 -15.21
C LEU A 7 7.16 4.66 -14.89
N ALA A 8 7.47 5.92 -15.21
CA ALA A 8 6.56 7.04 -14.98
C ALA A 8 5.27 6.92 -15.80
N TRP A 9 5.34 6.44 -17.05
CA TRP A 9 4.15 6.20 -17.88
C TRP A 9 3.34 4.98 -17.45
N PHE A 10 3.99 3.96 -16.88
CA PHE A 10 3.31 2.77 -16.37
C PHE A 10 2.40 3.13 -15.18
N LEU A 11 2.83 4.09 -14.36
CA LEU A 11 2.12 4.50 -13.15
C LEU A 11 0.92 5.40 -13.46
N THR A 12 1.03 6.29 -14.44
CA THR A 12 -0.11 7.09 -14.89
C THR A 12 -1.17 6.30 -15.66
N LEU A 13 -0.82 5.21 -16.36
CA LEU A 13 -1.78 4.41 -17.13
C LEU A 13 -2.56 3.37 -16.31
N VAL A 14 -2.08 2.98 -15.12
CA VAL A 14 -2.78 2.03 -14.22
C VAL A 14 -3.57 2.73 -13.11
N ASP A 15 -3.90 4.02 -13.30
CA ASP A 15 -4.57 4.88 -12.31
C ASP A 15 -3.83 4.98 -10.97
N TYR A 16 -2.52 4.74 -11.02
CA TYR A 16 -1.64 4.82 -9.86
C TYR A 16 -1.27 6.29 -9.68
N ASP A 17 -2.16 7.02 -9.01
CA ASP A 17 -2.03 8.45 -8.74
C ASP A 17 -0.94 8.71 -7.69
N ILE A 18 0.31 8.79 -8.15
CA ILE A 18 1.47 9.14 -7.33
C ILE A 18 1.42 10.62 -6.93
N SER A 19 0.79 11.46 -7.76
CA SER A 19 0.86 12.92 -7.65
C SER A 19 -0.18 13.51 -6.70
N ARG A 20 -1.34 12.87 -6.49
CA ARG A 20 -2.35 13.33 -5.49
C ARG A 20 -2.18 12.71 -4.11
N ARG A 21 -1.55 11.53 -3.99
CA ARG A 21 -1.58 10.77 -2.73
C ARG A 21 -0.62 11.25 -1.65
N GLU A 22 0.54 11.82 -2.00
CA GLU A 22 1.47 12.37 -1.00
C GLU A 22 1.23 13.85 -0.69
N LEU A 23 0.49 14.58 -1.54
CA LEU A 23 0.35 16.04 -1.44
C LEU A 23 -0.87 16.53 -0.65
N CYS A 24 -1.84 15.68 -0.31
CA CYS A 24 -3.12 16.13 0.28
C CYS A 24 -3.62 15.34 1.49
N LEU A 25 -2.78 14.58 2.19
CA LEU A 25 -3.23 13.79 3.36
C LEU A 25 -2.89 14.40 4.72
N SER A 26 -2.31 15.60 4.76
CA SER A 26 -1.94 16.23 6.02
C SER A 26 -2.63 17.55 6.36
N ASN A 27 -3.70 17.99 5.67
CA ASN A 27 -4.44 19.17 6.11
C ASN A 27 -5.85 19.32 5.53
N VAL A 28 -6.83 19.54 6.41
CA VAL A 28 -8.18 20.01 6.07
C VAL A 28 -8.18 21.50 5.67
N HIS A 29 -7.02 22.17 5.55
CA HIS A 29 -6.93 23.62 5.31
C HIS A 29 -6.02 24.09 4.15
N CYS A 30 -5.60 23.22 3.24
CA CYS A 30 -4.84 23.67 2.06
C CYS A 30 -5.67 24.45 1.01
N ALA A 31 -6.97 24.66 1.23
CA ALA A 31 -7.83 25.36 0.27
C ALA A 31 -7.66 26.90 0.25
N ASP A 32 -7.01 27.51 1.25
CA ASP A 32 -6.94 28.97 1.38
C ASP A 32 -5.61 29.61 0.95
N TYR A 33 -4.58 28.83 0.62
CA TYR A 33 -3.29 29.38 0.16
C TYR A 33 -3.14 29.30 -1.36
N ALA A 34 -3.74 30.27 -2.04
CA ALA A 34 -3.47 30.52 -3.44
C ALA A 34 -2.06 31.11 -3.61
N GLY A 35 -1.11 30.25 -3.99
CA GLY A 35 0.12 30.67 -4.66
C GLY A 35 1.39 30.55 -3.84
N VAL A 36 1.92 29.33 -3.69
CA VAL A 36 3.37 29.11 -3.61
C VAL A 36 3.69 27.79 -4.30
N GLY A 37 4.40 27.87 -5.42
CA GLY A 37 4.96 26.70 -6.10
C GLY A 37 6.16 26.14 -5.32
N GLU A 38 6.34 24.83 -5.42
CA GLU A 38 7.52 24.02 -5.03
C GLU A 38 8.06 24.06 -3.58
N ASP A 39 7.67 25.02 -2.73
CA ASP A 39 8.15 25.10 -1.33
C ASP A 39 7.24 24.38 -0.29
N CYS A 40 6.16 23.73 -0.72
CA CYS A 40 5.29 22.95 0.18
C CYS A 40 5.92 21.65 0.70
N LEU A 41 7.08 21.23 0.19
CA LEU A 41 7.72 19.97 0.60
C LEU A 41 8.54 20.06 1.90
N ASN A 42 8.83 21.29 2.40
CA ASN A 42 9.71 21.48 3.55
C ASN A 42 9.04 22.11 4.79
N HIS A 43 7.77 22.50 4.72
CA HIS A 43 7.09 23.22 5.79
C HIS A 43 5.64 22.77 6.01
N LEU A 44 5.45 21.56 6.53
CA LEU A 44 4.15 21.14 7.05
C LEU A 44 4.41 20.22 8.23
N HIS A 45 4.28 20.76 9.46
CA HIS A 45 3.78 20.09 10.68
C HIS A 45 3.91 21.08 11.86
N CYS A 46 3.20 22.19 11.80
CA CYS A 46 3.01 23.09 12.94
C CYS A 46 1.53 23.07 13.34
N SER A 47 1.25 22.95 14.63
CA SER A 47 -0.10 23.15 15.16
C SER A 47 -0.60 24.55 14.80
N PRO A 48 -1.90 24.77 14.54
CA PRO A 48 -2.43 26.11 14.32
C PRO A 48 -2.15 26.99 15.55
N GLY A 49 -1.23 27.96 15.43
CA GLY A 49 -0.95 28.96 16.47
C GLY A 49 0.45 28.94 17.11
N SER A 50 1.39 28.10 16.68
CA SER A 50 2.76 28.09 17.23
C SER A 50 3.55 29.34 16.81
N THR A 51 4.04 30.12 17.77
CA THR A 51 5.02 31.21 17.53
C THR A 51 6.42 30.65 17.27
N GLU A 52 7.27 31.40 16.55
CA GLU A 52 8.58 31.02 15.97
C GLU A 52 9.61 30.32 16.90
N ASP A 53 9.34 30.18 18.20
CA ASP A 53 10.22 29.56 19.19
C ASP A 53 9.75 28.17 19.71
N GLU A 54 8.63 27.63 19.23
CA GLU A 54 8.24 26.25 19.56
C GLU A 54 9.07 25.25 18.74
N PHE A 55 9.83 24.42 19.46
CA PHE A 55 10.60 23.30 18.90
C PHE A 55 9.66 22.43 18.05
N CYS A 56 9.74 22.53 16.72
CA CYS A 56 8.99 21.63 15.86
C CYS A 56 9.45 20.20 16.16
N ASP A 57 8.57 19.40 16.74
CA ASP A 57 8.79 17.97 16.84
C ASP A 57 8.67 17.41 15.42
N TRP A 58 9.82 17.27 14.74
CA TRP A 58 9.93 16.80 13.37
C TRP A 58 9.57 15.32 13.21
N THR A 59 9.08 14.66 14.27
CA THR A 59 8.67 13.27 14.22
C THR A 59 7.44 13.15 13.32
N PRO A 60 7.57 12.63 12.08
CA PRO A 60 6.44 12.56 11.17
C PRO A 60 5.41 11.57 11.71
N VAL A 61 4.15 11.98 11.76
CA VAL A 61 3.04 11.08 12.10
C VAL A 61 2.99 9.97 11.05
N SER A 62 3.12 8.73 11.51
CA SER A 62 3.00 7.52 10.69
C SER A 62 1.77 6.75 11.13
N LEU A 63 0.80 6.55 10.24
CA LEU A 63 -0.40 5.74 10.47
C LEU A 63 -0.52 4.76 9.31
N ARG A 64 -0.36 3.46 9.58
CA ARG A 64 -0.25 2.45 8.51
C ARG A 64 -1.10 1.22 8.78
N VAL A 65 -1.66 0.69 7.70
CA VAL A 65 -2.26 -0.64 7.66
C VAL A 65 -1.19 -1.61 7.19
N GLY A 66 -0.85 -2.55 8.06
CA GLY A 66 0.05 -3.67 7.81
C GLY A 66 -0.70 -4.99 7.70
N THR A 67 0.02 -6.11 7.66
CA THR A 67 -0.59 -7.46 7.64
C THR A 67 -0.05 -8.37 8.74
N THR A 68 -0.85 -9.34 9.15
CA THR A 68 -0.47 -10.41 10.06
C THR A 68 -0.15 -11.70 9.28
N ALA A 69 0.39 -12.72 9.96
CA ALA A 69 0.64 -14.03 9.37
C ALA A 69 -0.63 -14.72 8.82
N ASP A 70 -1.79 -14.38 9.35
CA ASP A 70 -3.09 -14.96 8.97
C ASP A 70 -3.84 -14.13 7.93
N GLY A 71 -3.18 -13.14 7.29
CA GLY A 71 -3.80 -12.29 6.27
C GLY A 71 -4.78 -11.25 6.85
N LYS A 72 -4.72 -11.01 8.16
CA LYS A 72 -5.50 -9.95 8.82
C LYS A 72 -4.75 -8.63 8.82
N ALA A 73 -5.49 -7.53 8.82
CA ALA A 73 -4.92 -6.20 8.95
C ALA A 73 -4.27 -6.03 10.33
N ALA A 74 -3.09 -5.43 10.33
CA ALA A 74 -2.45 -4.90 11.53
C ALA A 74 -2.49 -3.37 11.46
N VAL A 75 -2.67 -2.73 12.62
CA VAL A 75 -2.57 -1.28 12.72
C VAL A 75 -1.22 -0.94 13.31
N SER A 76 -0.54 0.06 12.76
CA SER A 76 0.68 0.61 13.33
C SER A 76 0.64 2.14 13.33
N TRP A 77 1.23 2.73 14.37
CA TRP A 77 1.32 4.17 14.50
C TRP A 77 2.69 4.62 15.02
N GLY A 78 3.05 5.85 14.67
CA GLY A 78 4.10 6.66 15.27
C GLY A 78 3.61 8.11 15.30
N ILE A 79 3.70 8.78 16.45
CA ILE A 79 3.20 10.12 16.70
C ILE A 79 4.24 10.91 17.52
N PRO A 80 4.21 12.26 17.44
CA PRO A 80 5.03 13.12 18.29
C PRO A 80 4.84 12.85 19.79
N ASP A 81 5.91 13.01 20.57
CA ASP A 81 5.90 12.86 22.03
C ASP A 81 4.89 13.83 22.66
N THR A 82 4.82 15.04 22.09
CA THR A 82 3.88 16.11 22.49
C THR A 82 2.41 15.71 22.41
N LYS A 83 2.06 14.67 21.65
CA LYS A 83 0.67 14.20 21.48
C LYS A 83 0.35 12.97 22.31
N ALA A 84 1.34 12.15 22.66
CA ALA A 84 1.09 10.84 23.26
C ALA A 84 0.40 10.93 24.64
N GLU A 85 0.61 12.03 25.38
CA GLU A 85 0.01 12.25 26.71
C GLU A 85 -1.43 12.79 26.66
N GLU A 86 -1.97 13.14 25.49
CA GLU A 86 -3.34 13.65 25.39
C GLU A 86 -4.38 12.56 25.74
N GLU A 87 -5.20 12.82 26.75
CA GLU A 87 -6.27 11.91 27.16
C GLU A 87 -7.30 11.73 26.03
N GLY A 88 -7.76 10.49 25.84
CA GLY A 88 -8.75 10.15 24.81
C GLY A 88 -8.16 9.94 23.41
N LEU A 89 -6.83 10.05 23.25
CA LEU A 89 -6.16 9.78 21.99
C LEU A 89 -6.24 8.28 21.64
N THR A 90 -6.80 7.98 20.47
CA THR A 90 -7.16 6.64 20.02
C THR A 90 -6.73 6.44 18.58
N VAL A 91 -6.09 5.31 18.29
CA VAL A 91 -5.82 4.87 16.92
C VAL A 91 -6.94 3.93 16.49
N ALA A 92 -7.57 4.23 15.35
CA ALA A 92 -8.72 3.49 14.87
C ALA A 92 -8.58 3.10 13.40
N LEU A 93 -9.02 1.89 13.07
CA LEU A 93 -9.08 1.36 11.71
C LEU A 93 -10.47 1.60 11.13
N PHE A 94 -10.52 2.15 9.92
CA PHE A 94 -11.75 2.41 9.18
C PHE A 94 -11.78 1.59 7.90
N LYS A 95 -13.00 1.32 7.41
CA LYS A 95 -13.21 0.58 6.15
C LYS A 95 -12.69 1.34 4.93
N ASN A 96 -12.78 2.68 4.93
CA ASN A 96 -12.27 3.60 3.91
C ASN A 96 -12.40 5.06 4.36
N ASP A 97 -11.87 5.99 3.56
CA ASP A 97 -11.84 7.42 3.88
C ASP A 97 -13.23 8.03 4.15
N ASN A 98 -14.28 7.51 3.50
CA ASN A 98 -15.66 7.95 3.65
C ASN A 98 -16.39 7.33 4.86
N SER A 99 -15.76 6.40 5.57
CA SER A 99 -16.39 5.71 6.70
C SER A 99 -16.45 6.60 7.94
N SER A 100 -17.63 6.65 8.57
CA SER A 100 -17.88 7.41 9.80
C SER A 100 -17.66 6.62 11.09
N SER A 101 -17.59 5.29 11.02
CA SER A 101 -17.40 4.42 12.18
C SER A 101 -16.13 3.59 12.05
N ALA A 102 -15.44 3.45 13.18
CA ALA A 102 -14.28 2.58 13.31
C ALA A 102 -14.70 1.11 13.29
N LEU A 103 -13.90 0.27 12.62
CA LEU A 103 -14.00 -1.19 12.66
C LEU A 103 -13.40 -1.75 13.95
N VAL A 104 -12.28 -1.16 14.37
CA VAL A 104 -11.55 -1.49 15.60
C VAL A 104 -10.75 -0.27 16.02
N GLU A 105 -10.52 -0.14 17.31
CA GLU A 105 -9.81 0.99 17.89
C GLU A 105 -9.03 0.57 19.12
N LYS A 106 -7.97 1.31 19.41
CA LYS A 106 -7.14 1.12 20.60
C LYS A 106 -6.66 2.47 21.10
N ALA A 107 -6.79 2.69 22.40
CA ALA A 107 -6.20 3.85 23.04
C ALA A 107 -4.68 3.86 22.86
N VAL A 108 -4.11 5.06 22.70
CA VAL A 108 -2.66 5.23 22.55
C VAL A 108 -1.93 5.02 23.88
N ASP A 109 -2.59 5.34 25.00
CA ASP A 109 -2.10 5.10 26.37
C ASP A 109 -0.68 5.62 26.64
N GLY A 110 -0.35 6.83 26.17
CA GLY A 110 0.97 7.43 26.37
C GLY A 110 2.07 6.90 25.44
N LEU A 111 1.75 5.99 24.51
CA LEU A 111 2.74 5.40 23.61
C LEU A 111 2.91 6.21 22.31
N THR A 112 4.12 6.70 22.08
CA THR A 112 4.47 7.49 20.90
C THR A 112 4.54 6.64 19.64
N SER A 113 4.64 5.32 19.77
CA SER A 113 4.48 4.37 18.67
C SER A 113 3.97 3.03 19.15
N GLY A 114 3.40 2.26 18.24
CA GLY A 114 2.98 0.90 18.54
C GLY A 114 2.33 0.20 17.36
N SER A 115 1.93 -1.03 17.60
CA SER A 115 1.14 -1.82 16.66
C SER A 115 0.21 -2.77 17.40
N PHE A 116 -0.92 -3.11 16.78
CA PHE A 116 -1.77 -4.21 17.23
C PHE A 116 -2.40 -4.95 16.03
N PRO A 117 -2.53 -6.29 16.12
CA PRO A 117 -3.27 -7.07 15.13
C PRO A 117 -4.78 -6.86 15.27
N THR A 118 -5.52 -7.14 14.21
CA THR A 118 -6.99 -7.07 14.19
C THR A 118 -7.56 -8.38 13.63
N ASP A 119 -8.86 -8.62 13.80
CA ASP A 119 -9.56 -9.75 13.17
C ASP A 119 -10.08 -9.42 11.75
N ILE A 120 -9.87 -8.18 11.30
CA ILE A 120 -10.32 -7.65 10.01
C ILE A 120 -9.41 -8.20 8.91
N SER A 121 -9.97 -8.82 7.87
CA SER A 121 -9.18 -9.28 6.73
C SER A 121 -8.53 -8.11 5.98
N LEU A 122 -7.28 -8.28 5.54
CA LEU A 122 -6.56 -7.24 4.83
C LEU A 122 -7.17 -7.00 3.44
N ASN A 123 -7.75 -5.82 3.25
CA ASN A 123 -8.43 -5.43 2.03
C ASN A 123 -8.05 -4.01 1.61
N ALA A 124 -8.03 -3.78 0.30
CA ALA A 124 -7.96 -2.44 -0.23
C ALA A 124 -9.11 -1.58 0.33
N GLY A 125 -8.84 -0.31 0.58
CA GLY A 125 -9.75 0.61 1.23
C GLY A 125 -9.45 0.85 2.70
N LEU A 126 -8.80 -0.07 3.41
CA LEU A 126 -8.56 0.12 4.85
C LEU A 126 -7.70 1.38 5.13
N GLN A 127 -8.04 2.11 6.20
CA GLN A 127 -7.34 3.34 6.58
C GLN A 127 -7.23 3.47 8.10
N VAL A 128 -6.04 3.78 8.60
CA VAL A 128 -5.82 4.11 10.01
C VAL A 128 -6.01 5.60 10.24
N ARG A 129 -6.65 5.98 11.34
CA ARG A 129 -6.80 7.37 11.77
C ARG A 129 -6.39 7.52 13.22
N LEU A 130 -5.84 8.69 13.54
CA LEU A 130 -5.65 9.14 14.91
C LEU A 130 -6.82 10.04 15.27
N VAL A 131 -7.50 9.68 16.35
CA VAL A 131 -8.78 10.24 16.75
C VAL A 131 -8.68 10.69 18.21
N LEU A 132 -9.18 11.90 18.49
CA LEU A 132 -9.33 12.39 19.85
C LEU A 132 -10.79 12.20 20.29
N LYS A 133 -11.00 11.42 21.35
CA LYS A 133 -12.32 11.17 21.91
C LYS A 133 -12.55 12.05 23.14
N GLY A 134 -13.27 13.16 22.96
CA GLY A 134 -13.75 13.98 24.06
C GLY A 134 -15.10 13.49 24.60
N GLU A 135 -15.57 14.08 25.70
CA GLU A 135 -16.84 13.73 26.34
C GLU A 135 -18.09 13.90 25.44
N LYS A 136 -18.01 14.80 24.44
CA LYS A 136 -19.16 15.21 23.62
C LYS A 136 -18.92 15.09 22.12
N GLN A 137 -17.68 14.93 21.69
CA GLN A 137 -17.33 14.94 20.27
C GLN A 137 -16.09 14.11 20.02
N GLU A 138 -16.09 13.47 18.86
CA GLU A 138 -14.95 12.76 18.28
C GLU A 138 -14.36 13.62 17.17
N GLU A 139 -13.05 13.82 17.20
CA GLU A 139 -12.31 14.57 16.19
C GLU A 139 -11.23 13.69 15.55
N THR A 140 -11.19 13.63 14.22
CA THR A 140 -10.07 13.01 13.50
C THR A 140 -8.93 14.01 13.40
N LEU A 141 -7.85 13.78 14.12
CA LEU A 141 -6.68 14.65 14.11
C LEU A 141 -5.77 14.37 12.90
N TRP A 142 -5.51 13.08 12.60
CA TRP A 142 -4.71 12.67 11.45
C TRP A 142 -5.29 11.46 10.74
N ARG A 143 -5.02 11.39 9.43
CA ARG A 143 -5.40 10.27 8.57
C ARG A 143 -4.16 9.64 7.96
N GLY A 144 -4.04 8.33 8.09
CA GLY A 144 -3.14 7.53 7.28
C GLY A 144 -3.64 7.46 5.84
N ALA A 145 -2.74 7.07 4.95
CA ALA A 145 -3.12 6.84 3.57
C ALA A 145 -3.89 5.52 3.42
N GLU A 146 -4.94 5.55 2.60
CA GLU A 146 -5.78 4.39 2.32
C GLU A 146 -4.95 3.27 1.66
N LEU A 147 -5.13 2.04 2.14
CA LEU A 147 -4.47 0.86 1.61
C LEU A 147 -5.00 0.57 0.19
N ASP A 148 -4.14 0.52 -0.81
CA ASP A 148 -4.49 -0.10 -2.09
C ASP A 148 -4.22 -1.61 -2.06
N ASP A 149 -4.74 -2.33 -3.05
CA ASP A 149 -4.67 -3.78 -3.13
C ASP A 149 -3.23 -4.31 -3.23
N ALA A 150 -2.26 -3.49 -3.62
CA ALA A 150 -0.85 -3.88 -3.75
C ALA A 150 0.06 -3.24 -2.68
N ASN A 151 -0.51 -2.66 -1.63
CA ASN A 151 0.23 -1.94 -0.57
C ASN A 151 1.28 -0.97 -1.14
N ARG A 152 0.87 -0.18 -2.12
CA ARG A 152 1.71 0.78 -2.83
C ARG A 152 2.95 0.19 -3.51
N LYS A 153 2.97 -1.11 -3.77
CA LYS A 153 4.06 -1.75 -4.52
C LYS A 153 3.77 -1.67 -6.00
N ARG A 154 4.71 -1.10 -6.75
CA ARG A 154 4.61 -1.00 -8.20
C ARG A 154 4.82 -2.39 -8.84
N PRO A 155 4.11 -2.72 -9.92
CA PRO A 155 4.39 -3.89 -10.74
C PRO A 155 5.86 -3.90 -11.20
N VAL A 156 6.46 -5.08 -11.18
CA VAL A 156 7.85 -5.30 -11.61
C VAL A 156 7.85 -5.81 -13.03
N LYS A 157 8.61 -5.13 -13.90
CA LYS A 157 8.77 -5.51 -15.31
C LYS A 157 9.49 -6.85 -15.43
N ILE A 158 8.94 -7.73 -16.27
CA ILE A 158 9.62 -8.98 -16.67
C ILE A 158 10.61 -8.62 -17.78
N MET A 159 11.90 -8.81 -17.50
CA MET A 159 12.98 -8.37 -18.38
C MET A 159 12.85 -8.92 -19.80
N SER A 160 13.19 -8.10 -20.80
CA SER A 160 13.13 -8.43 -22.23
C SER A 160 11.72 -8.77 -22.76
N THR A 161 10.67 -8.41 -22.03
CA THR A 161 9.29 -8.58 -22.47
C THR A 161 8.47 -7.30 -22.27
N ASP A 162 7.27 -7.29 -22.86
CA ASP A 162 6.26 -6.25 -22.70
C ASP A 162 5.20 -6.65 -21.63
N ALA A 163 5.66 -7.30 -20.56
CA ALA A 163 4.84 -7.71 -19.43
C ALA A 163 5.43 -7.30 -18.07
N SER A 164 4.57 -7.12 -17.07
CA SER A 164 4.93 -6.80 -15.69
C SER A 164 4.06 -7.59 -14.71
N MET A 165 4.63 -8.03 -13.59
CA MET A 165 3.91 -8.76 -12.55
C MET A 165 3.83 -8.01 -11.22
N GLN A 166 2.76 -8.21 -10.47
CA GLN A 166 2.52 -7.57 -9.17
C GLN A 166 1.89 -8.56 -8.19
N LEU A 167 2.34 -8.50 -6.95
CA LEU A 167 1.69 -9.14 -5.81
C LEU A 167 0.62 -8.19 -5.27
N PHE A 168 -0.58 -8.69 -5.06
CA PHE A 168 -1.67 -7.93 -4.47
C PHE A 168 -2.52 -8.81 -3.55
N THR A 169 -3.39 -8.19 -2.75
CA THR A 169 -4.26 -8.86 -1.79
C THR A 169 -5.74 -8.66 -2.11
N ARG A 170 -6.53 -9.70 -1.83
CA ARG A 170 -7.98 -9.61 -1.67
C ARG A 170 -8.40 -10.55 -0.54
N ASP A 171 -9.18 -10.03 0.40
CA ASP A 171 -9.67 -10.72 1.58
C ASP A 171 -8.56 -11.35 2.44
N GLY A 172 -7.40 -10.71 2.51
CA GLY A 172 -6.24 -11.21 3.25
C GLY A 172 -5.45 -12.28 2.53
N LEU A 173 -5.75 -12.55 1.27
CA LEU A 173 -5.14 -13.62 0.50
C LEU A 173 -4.29 -13.07 -0.64
N ALA A 174 -3.21 -13.79 -0.96
CA ALA A 174 -2.25 -13.43 -1.97
C ALA A 174 -2.72 -13.79 -3.39
N TYR A 175 -2.55 -12.83 -4.29
CA TYR A 175 -2.82 -12.96 -5.71
C TYR A 175 -1.62 -12.48 -6.52
N ILE A 176 -1.50 -13.00 -7.73
CA ILE A 176 -0.66 -12.41 -8.77
C ILE A 176 -1.55 -11.68 -9.78
N ARG A 177 -1.11 -10.50 -10.18
CA ARG A 177 -1.59 -9.79 -11.36
C ARG A 177 -0.46 -9.70 -12.39
N LEU A 178 -0.75 -10.07 -13.62
CA LEU A 178 0.12 -9.92 -14.78
C LEU A 178 -0.48 -8.90 -15.73
N TYR A 179 0.27 -7.85 -16.01
CA TYR A 179 -0.06 -6.83 -17.00
C TYR A 179 0.69 -7.14 -18.29
N VAL A 180 -0.03 -7.35 -19.39
CA VAL A 180 0.55 -7.64 -20.70
C VAL A 180 0.13 -6.56 -21.68
N LYS A 181 1.08 -5.90 -22.36
CA LYS A 181 0.70 -4.94 -23.40
C LYS A 181 -0.07 -5.66 -24.51
N LYS A 182 -1.14 -5.04 -25.01
CA LYS A 182 -1.94 -5.60 -26.12
C LYS A 182 -1.14 -5.82 -27.41
N SER A 183 -0.03 -5.10 -27.58
CA SER A 183 0.91 -5.32 -28.70
C SER A 183 1.71 -6.62 -28.59
N PHE A 184 1.80 -7.23 -27.41
CA PHE A 184 2.50 -8.47 -27.15
C PHE A 184 1.58 -9.68 -27.38
N THR A 185 1.15 -9.86 -28.63
CA THR A 185 0.06 -10.78 -28.99
C THR A 185 0.38 -12.27 -28.81
N ASN A 186 1.65 -12.66 -28.76
CA ASN A 186 2.11 -14.04 -28.59
C ASN A 186 2.71 -14.32 -27.20
N TRP A 187 2.34 -13.53 -26.18
CA TRP A 187 2.99 -13.57 -24.86
C TRP A 187 2.97 -14.96 -24.21
N GLN A 188 1.88 -15.72 -24.31
CA GLN A 188 1.77 -17.07 -23.73
C GLN A 188 2.84 -18.03 -24.29
N ASN A 189 3.17 -17.90 -25.57
CA ASN A 189 4.22 -18.70 -26.21
C ASN A 189 5.64 -18.28 -25.79
N SER A 190 5.78 -17.06 -25.26
CA SER A 190 7.06 -16.58 -24.70
C SER A 190 7.30 -17.13 -23.29
N PHE A 191 6.26 -17.67 -22.64
CA PHE A 191 6.31 -18.24 -21.30
C PHE A 191 5.72 -19.67 -21.25
N PRO A 192 6.23 -20.61 -22.08
CA PRO A 192 5.59 -21.93 -22.24
C PRO A 192 5.73 -22.82 -21.00
N SER A 193 6.75 -22.58 -20.18
CA SER A 193 7.02 -23.35 -18.94
C SER A 193 7.51 -22.47 -17.79
N ASP A 194 7.39 -21.15 -17.95
CA ASP A 194 7.74 -20.21 -16.91
C ASP A 194 6.61 -20.20 -15.87
N TRP A 195 7.01 -20.12 -14.60
CA TRP A 195 6.10 -20.27 -13.48
C TRP A 195 6.44 -19.29 -12.37
N VAL A 196 5.43 -18.88 -11.62
CA VAL A 196 5.60 -17.97 -10.49
C VAL A 196 5.41 -18.75 -9.21
N GLY A 197 6.41 -18.71 -8.33
CA GLY A 197 6.33 -19.18 -6.96
C GLY A 197 5.88 -18.08 -6.03
N TYR A 198 4.94 -18.40 -5.14
CA TYR A 198 4.55 -17.54 -4.03
C TYR A 198 5.36 -17.89 -2.79
N HIS A 199 6.05 -16.91 -2.21
CA HIS A 199 6.85 -17.03 -1.01
C HIS A 199 6.21 -16.20 0.11
N GLN A 200 5.99 -16.80 1.28
CA GLN A 200 5.39 -16.12 2.43
C GLN A 200 6.39 -15.30 3.26
N ALA A 201 7.69 -15.55 3.12
CA ALA A 201 8.71 -14.83 3.85
C ALA A 201 9.97 -14.67 3.00
N LYS A 202 10.79 -13.67 3.33
CA LYS A 202 12.04 -13.43 2.62
C LYS A 202 13.00 -14.60 2.79
N GLY A 203 13.49 -15.14 1.67
CA GLY A 203 14.44 -16.25 1.67
C GLY A 203 13.85 -17.62 2.02
N GLY A 204 12.55 -17.72 2.25
CA GLY A 204 11.84 -19.00 2.40
C GLY A 204 11.65 -19.72 1.06
N SER A 205 11.30 -21.01 1.09
CA SER A 205 10.85 -21.76 -0.10
C SER A 205 9.49 -21.25 -0.58
N TYR A 206 9.19 -21.46 -1.87
CA TYR A 206 7.83 -21.21 -2.36
C TYR A 206 6.86 -22.18 -1.68
N VAL A 207 5.66 -21.68 -1.36
CA VAL A 207 4.60 -22.46 -0.70
C VAL A 207 3.65 -23.06 -1.72
N THR A 208 3.41 -22.31 -2.81
CA THR A 208 2.61 -22.73 -3.96
C THR A 208 3.13 -22.03 -5.20
N TRP A 209 2.65 -22.44 -6.37
CA TRP A 209 3.10 -21.91 -7.65
C TRP A 209 2.02 -22.04 -8.72
N VAL A 210 2.20 -21.27 -9.80
CA VAL A 210 1.32 -21.30 -10.97
C VAL A 210 2.12 -21.06 -12.25
N TYR A 211 1.77 -21.73 -13.35
CA TYR A 211 2.34 -21.41 -14.65
C TYR A 211 1.87 -20.05 -15.14
N LEU A 212 2.77 -19.24 -15.70
CA LEU A 212 2.43 -17.87 -16.11
C LEU A 212 1.39 -17.83 -17.23
N ASN A 213 1.40 -18.82 -18.12
CA ASN A 213 0.41 -18.97 -19.20
C ASN A 213 -0.95 -19.51 -18.74
N SER A 214 -1.10 -19.88 -17.47
CA SER A 214 -2.35 -20.38 -16.89
C SER A 214 -3.13 -19.32 -16.10
N LEU A 215 -2.60 -18.10 -15.97
CA LEU A 215 -3.33 -16.98 -15.39
C LEU A 215 -4.56 -16.65 -16.24
N VAL A 216 -5.64 -16.26 -15.58
CA VAL A 216 -6.93 -16.02 -16.23
C VAL A 216 -7.11 -14.54 -16.49
N GLN A 217 -7.48 -14.18 -17.72
CA GLN A 217 -7.74 -12.78 -18.07
C GLN A 217 -8.93 -12.26 -17.25
N THR A 218 -8.79 -11.06 -16.68
CA THR A 218 -9.86 -10.37 -15.97
C THR A 218 -10.31 -9.14 -16.73
N THR A 219 -11.61 -8.87 -16.70
CA THR A 219 -12.20 -7.63 -17.24
C THR A 219 -12.59 -6.65 -16.13
N ALA A 220 -12.26 -6.96 -14.87
CA ALA A 220 -12.54 -6.11 -13.72
C ALA A 220 -11.79 -4.76 -13.82
N HIS A 221 -10.66 -4.75 -14.52
CA HIS A 221 -9.86 -3.56 -14.79
C HIS A 221 -9.72 -3.38 -16.29
N LYS A 222 -10.01 -2.18 -16.80
CA LYS A 222 -9.86 -1.84 -18.22
C LYS A 222 -8.75 -0.81 -18.35
N PHE A 223 -7.57 -1.28 -18.75
CA PHE A 223 -6.46 -0.41 -19.09
C PHE A 223 -6.35 -0.30 -20.62
N GLU A 224 -6.26 0.92 -21.13
CA GLU A 224 -6.35 1.20 -22.57
C GLU A 224 -5.31 0.38 -23.37
N GLY A 225 -4.09 0.24 -22.85
CA GLY A 225 -2.97 -0.46 -23.52
C GLY A 225 -2.68 -1.89 -23.04
N TYR A 226 -3.41 -2.43 -22.06
CA TYR A 226 -3.05 -3.69 -21.40
C TYR A 226 -4.20 -4.67 -21.27
N ASP A 227 -3.85 -5.95 -21.38
CA ASP A 227 -4.65 -7.05 -20.87
C ASP A 227 -4.12 -7.45 -19.49
N VAL A 228 -5.03 -7.76 -18.58
CA VAL A 228 -4.71 -8.12 -17.19
C VAL A 228 -5.11 -9.55 -16.95
N TYR A 229 -4.20 -10.32 -16.38
CA TYR A 229 -4.41 -11.71 -16.00
C TYR A 229 -4.16 -11.87 -14.51
N GLU A 230 -4.99 -12.64 -13.83
CA GLU A 230 -4.89 -12.85 -12.39
C GLU A 230 -4.87 -14.34 -12.05
N HIS A 231 -4.25 -14.67 -10.92
CA HIS A 231 -4.38 -15.97 -10.29
C HIS A 231 -4.41 -15.83 -8.77
N PHE A 232 -5.20 -16.70 -8.15
CA PHE A 232 -5.43 -16.77 -6.72
C PHE A 232 -4.66 -17.95 -6.14
N PHE A 233 -3.72 -17.68 -5.23
CA PHE A 233 -2.87 -18.74 -4.67
C PHE A 233 -3.54 -19.53 -3.54
N ASN A 234 -4.69 -19.09 -3.02
CA ASN A 234 -5.32 -19.64 -1.82
C ASN A 234 -4.36 -19.72 -0.62
N GLN A 235 -3.53 -18.68 -0.47
CA GLN A 235 -2.59 -18.48 0.63
C GLN A 235 -2.80 -17.09 1.21
N THR A 236 -2.55 -16.92 2.51
CA THR A 236 -2.61 -15.61 3.17
C THR A 236 -1.49 -14.70 2.70
N ILE A 237 -1.78 -13.41 2.54
CA ILE A 237 -0.72 -12.40 2.37
C ILE A 237 -0.09 -12.13 3.74
N THR A 238 1.23 -12.25 3.80
CA THR A 238 2.01 -12.20 5.03
C THR A 238 3.08 -11.12 4.93
N PRO A 239 3.62 -10.63 6.06
CA PRO A 239 4.75 -9.72 6.02
C PRO A 239 5.92 -10.35 5.25
N GLU A 240 6.60 -9.56 4.43
CA GLU A 240 7.68 -9.99 3.54
C GLU A 240 7.28 -10.97 2.42
N ALA A 241 5.99 -11.23 2.22
CA ALA A 241 5.54 -12.07 1.13
C ALA A 241 5.98 -11.51 -0.24
N SER A 242 6.40 -12.38 -1.15
CA SER A 242 6.82 -11.97 -2.50
C SER A 242 6.52 -13.04 -3.55
N LEU A 243 6.54 -12.61 -4.80
CA LEU A 243 6.45 -13.49 -5.97
C LEU A 243 7.82 -13.56 -6.65
N GLN A 244 8.20 -14.77 -7.05
CA GLN A 244 9.41 -15.02 -7.84
C GLN A 244 9.02 -15.71 -9.13
N LEU A 245 9.43 -15.15 -10.27
CA LEU A 245 9.27 -15.75 -11.58
C LEU A 245 10.47 -16.65 -11.88
N TYR A 246 10.20 -17.89 -12.24
CA TYR A 246 11.17 -18.89 -12.60
C TYR A 246 11.03 -19.25 -14.07
N ASN A 247 12.16 -19.37 -14.77
CA ASN A 247 12.18 -19.90 -16.12
C ASN A 247 12.15 -21.44 -16.13
N ALA A 248 12.09 -22.04 -17.33
CA ALA A 248 12.13 -23.50 -17.52
C ALA A 248 13.35 -24.21 -16.88
N GLY A 249 14.45 -23.48 -16.61
CA GLY A 249 15.64 -23.99 -15.91
C GLY A 249 15.60 -23.80 -14.39
N ASN A 250 14.45 -23.43 -13.81
CA ASN A 250 14.25 -23.12 -12.40
C ASN A 250 15.16 -21.99 -11.87
N ARG A 251 15.53 -21.04 -12.74
CA ARG A 251 16.27 -19.84 -12.33
C ARG A 251 15.29 -18.70 -12.14
N VAL A 252 15.45 -17.98 -11.03
CA VAL A 252 14.70 -16.75 -10.77
C VAL A 252 15.12 -15.69 -11.80
N THR A 253 14.15 -15.14 -12.53
CA THR A 253 14.38 -14.10 -13.55
C THR A 253 13.82 -12.75 -13.13
N THR A 254 12.83 -12.72 -12.23
CA THR A 254 12.20 -11.49 -11.73
C THR A 254 11.59 -11.77 -10.36
N GLN A 255 11.58 -10.78 -9.47
CA GLN A 255 10.98 -10.87 -8.14
C GLN A 255 10.22 -9.57 -7.82
N THR A 256 9.05 -9.68 -7.17
CA THR A 256 8.32 -8.50 -6.68
C THR A 256 8.99 -7.92 -5.43
N ILE A 257 8.74 -6.64 -5.17
CA ILE A 257 9.07 -6.07 -3.85
C ILE A 257 8.29 -6.86 -2.79
N PRO A 258 8.92 -7.30 -1.69
CA PRO A 258 8.21 -7.95 -0.59
C PRO A 258 7.11 -7.06 -0.01
N TRP A 259 6.06 -7.69 0.52
CA TRP A 259 5.00 -7.01 1.25
C TRP A 259 5.56 -6.35 2.50
N ASP A 260 5.23 -5.08 2.75
CA ASP A 260 5.66 -4.40 3.98
C ASP A 260 4.92 -4.94 5.20
N GLU A 261 5.55 -4.80 6.37
CA GLU A 261 4.95 -5.10 7.67
C GLU A 261 3.70 -4.26 7.95
#